data_AF-A0A9E5UM79-F1
#
_entry.id   AF-A0A9E5UM79-F1
#
_cell.length_a   1.000
_cell.length_b   1.000
_cell.length_c   1.000
_cell.angle_alpha   90.00
_cell.angle_beta   90.00
_cell.angle_gamma   90.00
#
_symmetry.space_group_name_H-M   'P 1'
#
loop_
_entity.id
_entity.type
_entity.pdbx_description
1 polymer ?
#
loop_
_entity_poly.entity_id
_entity_poly.type
_entity_poly.pdbx_seq_one_letter_code
_entity_poly.pdbx_strand_id
1 'polypeptide(L)'
;MVRGGLPLRPNGATEPLAIRVEAVELNLPDLYQGFVEGEVLVSGSALEPLIGGELTLSEGTVSARSGGNAALKLDGGWQPEFSNLALQLGPGVDVAAPPLLSFTAVGSLRLNGALNALRPNGVIELTGGRVNLGVTSFRLDRDRPNTATFTPEFGLDPLLDVRVISQVFEVSPVGQVPSIRDPGIPLRPYFGGQQSVDVQATIQGRASALSLEDRSIVQLSSSPPRTEAEIVALVSGSTLGGLATGDLAGFALSALFNTLQDN
;
A
#
# COMPACT_ATOMS: atom_id res chain seq x y z
N MET A 1 -21.20 -38.51 -3.10
CA MET A 1 -22.60 -38.28 -3.55
C MET A 1 -23.23 -37.29 -2.57
N VAL A 2 -23.34 -36.01 -2.93
CA VAL A 2 -23.94 -34.98 -2.08
C VAL A 2 -25.40 -34.81 -2.52
N ARG A 3 -26.35 -35.15 -1.64
CA ARG A 3 -27.78 -34.83 -1.80
C ARG A 3 -28.09 -33.68 -0.85
N GLY A 4 -28.16 -32.46 -1.39
CA GLY A 4 -28.69 -31.28 -0.70
C GLY A 4 -29.71 -30.61 -1.59
N GLY A 5 -30.97 -30.55 -1.15
CA GLY A 5 -32.04 -29.86 -1.89
C GLY A 5 -31.93 -28.35 -1.66
N LEU A 6 -31.75 -27.59 -2.74
CA LEU A 6 -31.77 -26.12 -2.68
C LEU A 6 -33.20 -25.62 -2.40
N PRO A 7 -33.46 -24.89 -1.31
CA PRO A 7 -34.74 -24.25 -1.08
C PRO A 7 -34.86 -22.96 -1.94
N LEU A 8 -35.90 -22.89 -2.77
CA LEU A 8 -36.26 -21.72 -3.58
C LEU A 8 -37.22 -20.75 -2.85
N ARG A 9 -37.37 -20.88 -1.52
CA ARG A 9 -38.25 -20.04 -0.70
C ARG A 9 -37.63 -19.74 0.67
N PRO A 10 -37.80 -18.53 1.22
CA PRO A 10 -37.31 -18.19 2.55
C PRO A 10 -38.32 -18.69 3.57
N ASN A 11 -38.22 -19.96 3.98
CA ASN A 11 -38.88 -20.42 5.20
C ASN A 11 -38.26 -21.74 5.69
N GLY A 12 -37.64 -21.66 6.86
CA GLY A 12 -37.40 -22.79 7.75
C GLY A 12 -36.04 -23.48 7.61
N ALA A 13 -35.12 -23.10 8.51
CA ALA A 13 -33.95 -23.87 8.92
C ALA A 13 -33.03 -24.35 7.78
N THR A 14 -32.32 -23.41 7.14
CA THR A 14 -31.15 -23.73 6.33
C THR A 14 -29.99 -24.05 7.27
N GLU A 15 -29.69 -25.32 7.50
CA GLU A 15 -28.41 -25.68 8.11
C GLU A 15 -27.30 -25.06 7.26
N PRO A 16 -26.35 -24.33 7.88
CA PRO A 16 -25.26 -23.73 7.14
C PRO A 16 -24.46 -24.83 6.45
N LEU A 17 -24.19 -24.66 5.16
CA LEU A 17 -23.25 -25.51 4.45
C LEU A 17 -21.84 -25.13 4.90
N ALA A 18 -21.27 -25.93 5.79
CA ALA A 18 -19.88 -25.82 6.19
C ALA A 18 -18.98 -26.42 5.09
N ILE A 19 -18.12 -25.58 4.52
CA ILE A 19 -17.11 -25.95 3.53
C ILE A 19 -15.75 -25.81 4.22
N ARG A 20 -15.06 -26.92 4.38
CA ARG A 20 -13.68 -26.92 4.86
C ARG A 20 -12.74 -26.69 3.68
N VAL A 21 -11.87 -25.70 3.82
CA VAL A 21 -10.83 -25.35 2.84
C VAL A 21 -9.50 -25.81 3.41
N GLU A 22 -8.92 -26.84 2.80
CA GLU A 22 -7.65 -27.43 3.23
C GLU A 22 -6.53 -26.92 2.33
N ALA A 23 -5.90 -25.80 2.72
CA ALA A 23 -4.74 -25.20 2.06
C ALA A 23 -4.87 -25.11 0.53
N VAL A 24 -5.90 -24.41 0.07
CA VAL A 24 -6.17 -24.23 -1.36
C VAL A 24 -5.37 -23.04 -1.86
N GLU A 25 -4.60 -23.25 -2.94
CA GLU A 25 -3.99 -22.14 -3.68
C GLU A 25 -5.10 -21.38 -4.41
N LEU A 26 -5.21 -20.10 -4.08
CA LEU A 26 -6.22 -19.20 -4.61
C LEU A 26 -5.53 -18.13 -5.45
N ASN A 27 -6.03 -17.94 -6.67
CA ASN A 27 -5.59 -16.89 -7.57
C ASN A 27 -6.80 -16.05 -7.98
N LEU A 28 -7.01 -14.94 -7.27
CA LEU A 28 -8.01 -13.93 -7.55
C LEU A 28 -7.30 -12.73 -8.20
N PRO A 29 -7.49 -12.52 -9.52
CA PRO A 29 -6.93 -11.37 -10.21
C PRO A 29 -7.25 -10.08 -9.48
N ASP A 30 -6.24 -9.22 -9.32
CA ASP A 30 -6.34 -7.90 -8.70
C ASP A 30 -6.79 -7.87 -7.23
N LEU A 31 -6.81 -9.02 -6.54
CA LEU A 31 -7.25 -9.10 -5.14
C LEU A 31 -6.28 -9.89 -4.27
N TYR A 32 -6.05 -11.16 -4.59
CA TYR A 32 -5.24 -12.04 -3.75
C TYR A 32 -4.66 -13.22 -4.53
N GLN A 33 -3.39 -13.52 -4.31
CA GLN A 33 -2.73 -14.72 -4.80
C GLN A 33 -1.95 -15.38 -3.67
N GLY A 34 -2.27 -16.62 -3.31
CA GLY A 34 -1.60 -17.36 -2.23
C GLY A 34 -2.44 -18.51 -1.67
N PHE A 35 -2.12 -18.98 -0.47
CA PHE A 35 -2.83 -20.09 0.16
C PHE A 35 -3.94 -19.61 1.10
N VAL A 36 -5.08 -20.31 1.04
CA VAL A 36 -6.20 -20.09 1.94
C VAL A 36 -6.55 -21.39 2.65
N GLU A 37 -6.73 -21.31 3.96
CA GLU A 37 -7.19 -22.42 4.79
C GLU A 37 -8.26 -21.96 5.78
N GLY A 38 -9.15 -22.88 6.17
CA GLY A 38 -10.14 -22.62 7.20
C GLY A 38 -11.52 -23.22 6.90
N GLU A 39 -12.55 -22.60 7.46
CA GLU A 39 -13.93 -23.05 7.34
C GLU A 39 -14.80 -21.90 6.85
N VAL A 40 -15.46 -22.11 5.71
CA VAL A 40 -16.46 -21.19 5.16
C VAL A 40 -17.84 -21.72 5.47
N LEU A 41 -18.66 -20.89 6.12
CA LEU A 41 -20.05 -21.18 6.43
C LEU A 41 -20.91 -20.46 5.40
N VAL A 42 -21.54 -21.22 4.49
CA VAL A 42 -22.46 -20.66 3.50
C VAL A 42 -23.90 -20.92 3.97
N SER A 43 -24.64 -19.86 4.19
CA SER A 43 -26.06 -19.91 4.57
C SER A 43 -26.88 -18.97 3.66
N GLY A 44 -28.17 -18.78 3.94
CA GLY A 44 -29.03 -17.93 3.11
C GLY A 44 -29.51 -18.63 1.84
N SER A 45 -29.74 -17.85 0.78
CA SER A 45 -30.29 -18.34 -0.49
C SER A 45 -29.21 -18.45 -1.57
N ALA A 46 -29.49 -19.16 -2.67
CA ALA A 46 -28.52 -19.27 -3.76
C ALA A 46 -28.23 -17.94 -4.49
N LEU A 47 -29.17 -16.98 -4.44
CA LEU A 47 -29.01 -15.66 -5.07
C LEU A 47 -28.41 -14.64 -4.10
N GLU A 48 -28.70 -14.77 -2.82
CA GLU A 48 -28.19 -13.93 -1.73
C GLU A 48 -27.60 -14.84 -0.64
N PRO A 49 -26.43 -15.44 -0.89
CA PRO A 49 -25.78 -16.28 0.10
C PRO A 49 -25.14 -15.40 1.18
N LEU A 50 -25.27 -15.84 2.42
CA LEU A 50 -24.60 -15.29 3.58
C LEU A 50 -23.33 -16.10 3.82
N ILE A 51 -22.18 -15.44 3.63
CA ILE A 51 -20.85 -16.04 3.75
C ILE A 51 -20.24 -15.62 5.08
N GLY A 52 -20.00 -16.59 5.96
CA GLY A 52 -19.27 -16.41 7.22
C GLY A 52 -18.19 -17.46 7.39
N GLY A 53 -17.67 -17.57 8.60
CA GLY A 53 -16.62 -18.54 8.95
C GLY A 53 -15.29 -17.88 9.24
N GLU A 54 -14.22 -18.66 9.19
CA GLU A 54 -12.87 -18.26 9.53
C GLU A 54 -11.91 -18.72 8.44
N LEU A 55 -11.17 -17.77 7.88
CA LEU A 55 -10.20 -17.98 6.82
C LEU A 55 -8.85 -17.40 7.24
N THR A 56 -7.81 -18.19 7.05
CA THR A 56 -6.42 -17.76 7.18
C THR A 56 -5.80 -17.68 5.80
N LEU A 57 -5.22 -16.53 5.49
CA LEU A 57 -4.38 -16.32 4.32
C LEU A 57 -2.93 -16.55 4.72
N SER A 58 -2.17 -17.27 3.90
CA SER A 58 -0.75 -17.54 4.14
C SER A 58 0.04 -17.51 2.84
N GLU A 59 1.33 -17.21 2.94
CA GLU A 59 2.30 -17.27 1.83
C GLU A 59 1.75 -16.67 0.52
N GLY A 60 1.33 -15.40 0.57
CA GLY A 60 0.54 -14.81 -0.50
C GLY A 60 0.68 -13.30 -0.60
N THR A 61 0.14 -12.73 -1.68
CA THR A 61 0.10 -11.29 -1.94
C THR A 61 -1.34 -10.79 -2.03
N VAL A 62 -1.69 -9.80 -1.21
CA VAL A 62 -2.92 -9.02 -1.27
C VAL A 62 -2.67 -7.76 -2.09
N SER A 63 -3.54 -7.47 -3.06
CA SER A 63 -3.44 -6.25 -3.86
C SER A 63 -3.98 -5.03 -3.11
N ALA A 64 -3.10 -4.07 -2.79
CA ALA A 64 -3.50 -2.77 -2.25
C ALA A 64 -3.82 -1.81 -3.39
N ARG A 65 -5.08 -1.76 -3.83
CA ARG A 65 -5.53 -0.70 -4.74
C ARG A 65 -6.04 0.49 -3.93
N SER A 66 -5.75 1.70 -4.43
CA SER A 66 -6.16 2.95 -3.80
C SER A 66 -7.70 3.05 -3.74
N GLY A 67 -8.25 2.97 -2.52
CA GLY A 67 -9.31 3.86 -2.05
C GLY A 67 -10.69 3.80 -2.69
N GLY A 68 -11.14 2.64 -3.19
CA GLY A 68 -12.53 2.51 -3.64
C GLY A 68 -13.06 1.10 -3.44
N ASN A 69 -14.33 0.98 -3.04
CA ASN A 69 -15.10 -0.23 -3.33
C ASN A 69 -15.14 -0.35 -4.84
N ALA A 70 -14.18 -1.05 -5.44
CA ALA A 70 -14.29 -1.45 -6.83
C ALA A 70 -15.60 -2.23 -6.90
N ALA A 71 -16.60 -1.66 -7.58
CA ALA A 71 -17.88 -2.32 -7.74
C ALA A 71 -17.60 -3.58 -8.54
N LEU A 72 -17.40 -4.70 -7.82
CA LEU A 72 -17.34 -6.02 -8.41
C LEU A 72 -18.72 -6.24 -9.01
N LYS A 73 -18.85 -5.95 -10.30
CA LYS A 73 -20.08 -6.11 -11.06
C LYS A 73 -20.28 -7.61 -11.25
N LEU A 74 -20.95 -8.22 -10.29
CA LEU A 74 -21.38 -9.59 -10.38
C LEU A 74 -22.55 -9.63 -11.36
N ASP A 75 -22.28 -10.08 -12.58
CA ASP A 75 -23.33 -10.29 -13.59
C ASP A 75 -24.29 -11.40 -13.10
N GLY A 76 -25.60 -11.18 -13.23
CA GLY A 76 -26.61 -12.22 -12.98
C GLY A 76 -27.41 -12.14 -11.68
N GLY A 77 -27.38 -11.02 -10.96
CA GLY A 77 -28.24 -10.82 -9.77
C GLY A 77 -27.81 -11.65 -8.54
N TRP A 78 -26.64 -12.28 -8.60
CA TRP A 78 -26.00 -12.92 -7.46
C TRP A 78 -25.36 -11.85 -6.56
N GLN A 79 -25.81 -11.76 -5.31
CA GLN A 79 -25.45 -10.72 -4.35
C GLN A 79 -25.01 -11.36 -3.03
N PRO A 80 -23.78 -11.88 -2.93
CA PRO A 80 -23.26 -12.42 -1.68
C PRO A 80 -23.10 -11.30 -0.65
N GLU A 81 -23.46 -11.61 0.59
CA GLU A 81 -23.20 -10.77 1.75
C GLU A 81 -22.29 -11.50 2.72
N PHE A 82 -21.26 -10.80 3.22
CA PHE A 82 -20.43 -11.31 4.29
C PHE A 82 -21.10 -11.06 5.64
N SER A 83 -21.13 -12.09 6.47
CA SER A 83 -21.68 -12.03 7.82
C SER A 83 -20.64 -12.58 8.80
N ASN A 84 -19.92 -11.66 9.44
CA ASN A 84 -18.87 -11.97 10.42
C ASN A 84 -17.82 -12.98 9.89
N LEU A 85 -17.41 -12.82 8.64
CA LEU A 85 -16.30 -13.59 8.08
C LEU A 85 -15.00 -13.12 8.75
N ALA A 86 -14.38 -13.98 9.54
CA ALA A 86 -13.08 -13.73 10.14
C ALA A 86 -11.97 -14.03 9.13
N LEU A 87 -11.19 -13.02 8.78
CA LEU A 87 -10.05 -13.12 7.89
C LEU A 87 -8.77 -12.85 8.69
N GLN A 88 -7.87 -13.82 8.74
CA GLN A 88 -6.58 -13.70 9.39
C GLN A 88 -5.47 -13.64 8.34
N LEU A 89 -4.63 -12.61 8.42
CA LEU A 89 -3.38 -12.55 7.65
C LEU A 89 -2.31 -13.26 8.46
N GLY A 90 -1.97 -14.46 8.02
CA GLY A 90 -0.94 -15.30 8.62
C GLY A 90 0.48 -14.94 8.15
N PRO A 91 1.47 -15.79 8.48
CA PRO A 91 2.85 -15.57 8.07
C PRO A 91 3.02 -15.54 6.55
N GLY A 92 3.92 -14.66 6.08
CA GLY A 92 4.27 -14.59 4.66
C GLY A 92 3.19 -13.96 3.77
N VAL A 93 2.23 -13.24 4.35
CA VAL A 93 1.30 -12.41 3.58
C VAL A 93 1.92 -11.03 3.35
N ASP A 94 2.04 -10.65 2.08
CA ASP A 94 2.45 -9.33 1.66
C ASP A 94 1.26 -8.54 1.11
N VAL A 95 1.18 -7.26 1.45
CA VAL A 95 0.27 -6.28 0.87
C VAL A 95 1.08 -5.47 -0.14
N ALA A 96 0.74 -5.60 -1.42
CA ALA A 96 1.51 -5.01 -2.50
C ALA A 96 0.64 -4.17 -3.44
N ALA A 97 1.20 -3.04 -3.87
CA ALA A 97 0.70 -2.26 -5.00
C ALA A 97 1.87 -2.01 -5.95
N PRO A 98 2.23 -2.97 -6.80
CA PRO A 98 3.36 -2.81 -7.72
C PRO A 98 3.15 -1.63 -8.68
N PRO A 99 4.19 -0.86 -9.02
CA PRO A 99 5.58 -0.94 -8.54
C PRO A 99 5.87 -0.09 -7.28
N LEU A 100 4.82 0.42 -6.61
CA LEU A 100 4.92 1.46 -5.60
C LEU A 100 5.31 0.91 -4.22
N LEU A 101 4.68 -0.18 -3.77
CA LEU A 101 4.86 -0.69 -2.40
C LEU A 101 4.73 -2.20 -2.31
N SER A 102 5.39 -2.75 -1.28
CA SER A 102 5.25 -4.12 -0.82
C SER A 102 5.57 -4.17 0.67
N PHE A 103 4.57 -4.54 1.48
CA PHE A 103 4.70 -4.64 2.93
C PHE A 103 4.25 -6.01 3.42
N THR A 104 5.06 -6.65 4.27
CA THR A 104 4.64 -7.84 4.99
C THR A 104 3.65 -7.43 6.07
N ALA A 105 2.51 -8.10 6.08
CA ALA A 105 1.36 -7.73 6.89
C ALA A 105 0.84 -8.92 7.70
N VAL A 106 0.44 -8.66 8.93
CA VAL A 106 -0.21 -9.63 9.81
C VAL A 106 -1.40 -8.98 10.48
N GLY A 107 -2.37 -9.76 10.93
CA GLY A 107 -3.50 -9.23 11.69
C GLY A 107 -4.80 -9.94 11.36
N SER A 108 -5.90 -9.30 11.76
CA SER A 108 -7.23 -9.90 11.62
C SER A 108 -8.26 -8.85 11.24
N LEU A 109 -9.16 -9.23 10.34
CA LEU A 109 -10.29 -8.44 9.90
C LEU A 109 -11.57 -9.26 10.03
N ARG A 110 -12.63 -8.63 10.51
CA ARG A 110 -14.00 -9.14 10.40
C ARG A 110 -14.68 -8.44 9.24
N LEU A 111 -15.08 -9.20 8.24
CA LEU A 111 -15.76 -8.68 7.05
C LEU A 111 -17.27 -8.83 7.21
N ASN A 112 -17.98 -7.72 6.97
CA ASN A 112 -19.43 -7.66 6.97
C ASN A 112 -19.93 -6.87 5.76
N GLY A 113 -21.19 -7.09 5.37
CA GLY A 113 -21.84 -6.34 4.30
C GLY A 113 -21.62 -6.95 2.91
N ALA A 114 -22.28 -6.35 1.92
CA ALA A 114 -22.25 -6.82 0.54
C ALA A 114 -20.87 -6.62 -0.10
N LEU A 115 -20.56 -7.41 -1.13
CA LEU A 115 -19.27 -7.36 -1.82
C LEU A 115 -18.94 -5.96 -2.40
N ASN A 116 -19.95 -5.18 -2.78
CA ASN A 116 -19.81 -3.80 -3.28
C ASN A 116 -19.83 -2.72 -2.19
N ALA A 117 -20.11 -3.10 -0.94
CA ALA A 117 -20.26 -2.21 0.20
C ALA A 117 -19.70 -2.89 1.47
N LEU A 118 -18.46 -3.34 1.38
CA LEU A 118 -17.78 -4.03 2.47
C LEU A 118 -17.59 -3.11 3.67
N ARG A 119 -17.80 -3.67 4.86
CA ARG A 119 -17.64 -3.04 6.16
C ARG A 119 -16.67 -3.87 7.00
N PRO A 120 -15.36 -3.78 6.71
CA PRO A 120 -14.34 -4.46 7.48
C PRO A 120 -14.19 -3.82 8.88
N ASN A 121 -13.82 -4.64 9.86
CA ASN A 121 -13.42 -4.16 11.17
C ASN A 121 -12.19 -4.94 11.66
N GLY A 122 -11.14 -4.23 12.03
CA GLY A 122 -9.95 -4.85 12.60
C GLY A 122 -8.69 -4.04 12.32
N VAL A 123 -7.55 -4.62 12.64
CA VAL A 123 -6.25 -3.96 12.51
C VAL A 123 -5.31 -4.88 11.75
N ILE A 124 -4.67 -4.32 10.74
CA ILE A 124 -3.56 -4.94 10.03
C ILE A 124 -2.28 -4.23 10.47
N GLU A 125 -1.32 -5.01 10.96
CA GLU A 125 0.01 -4.54 11.32
C GLU A 125 0.97 -4.80 10.16
N LEU A 126 1.70 -3.77 9.77
CA LEU A 126 2.80 -3.85 8.81
C LEU A 126 4.09 -4.11 9.61
N THR A 127 4.73 -5.25 9.36
CA THR A 127 5.92 -5.70 10.12
C THR A 127 7.22 -5.46 9.36
N GLY A 128 7.13 -5.23 8.05
CA GLY A 128 8.27 -4.92 7.22
C GLY A 128 7.85 -4.56 5.80
N GLY A 129 8.80 -4.13 4.99
CA GLY A 129 8.55 -3.84 3.59
C GLY A 129 9.20 -2.55 3.13
N ARG A 130 8.84 -2.18 1.90
CA ARG A 130 9.37 -1.01 1.21
C ARG A 130 8.28 -0.28 0.44
N VAL A 131 8.46 1.02 0.32
CA VAL A 131 7.67 1.90 -0.55
C VAL A 131 8.62 2.81 -1.33
N ASN A 132 8.32 3.01 -2.60
CA ASN A 132 9.06 3.92 -3.45
C ASN A 132 8.32 5.26 -3.50
N LEU A 133 9.02 6.33 -3.13
CA LEU A 133 8.54 7.71 -3.24
C LEU A 133 9.46 8.44 -4.22
N GLY A 134 8.96 8.70 -5.43
CA GLY A 134 9.79 9.22 -6.52
C GLY A 134 10.88 8.21 -6.92
N VAL A 135 12.14 8.61 -6.79
CA VAL A 135 13.30 7.74 -7.08
C VAL A 135 13.90 7.10 -5.82
N THR A 136 13.37 7.44 -4.64
CA THR A 136 13.91 6.97 -3.36
C THR A 136 13.10 5.80 -2.83
N SER A 137 13.80 4.73 -2.43
CA SER A 137 13.19 3.61 -1.74
C SER A 137 13.25 3.84 -0.23
N PHE A 138 12.09 3.79 0.41
CA PHE A 138 11.94 3.86 1.85
C PHE A 138 11.64 2.46 2.40
N ARG A 139 12.21 2.15 3.57
CA ARG A 139 11.89 0.94 4.32
C ARG A 139 10.93 1.28 5.46
N LEU A 140 10.08 0.33 5.81
CA LEU A 140 9.25 0.45 7.01
C LEU A 140 10.14 0.61 8.25
N ASP A 141 9.76 1.53 9.14
CA ASP A 141 10.43 1.67 10.43
C ASP A 141 9.84 0.70 11.45
N ARG A 142 10.65 -0.30 11.83
CA ARG A 142 10.25 -1.38 12.73
C ARG A 142 10.41 -1.03 14.21
N ASP A 143 10.92 0.16 14.54
CA ASP A 143 11.11 0.60 15.93
C ASP A 143 9.80 1.06 16.58
N ARG A 144 8.69 1.04 15.82
CA ARG A 144 7.34 1.34 16.28
C ARG A 144 6.31 0.44 15.56
N PRO A 145 5.11 0.26 16.13
CA PRO A 145 4.01 -0.35 15.40
C PRO A 145 3.64 0.51 14.19
N ASN A 146 3.39 -0.15 13.06
CA ASN A 146 2.83 0.46 11.86
C ASN A 146 1.52 -0.24 11.55
N THR A 147 0.42 0.51 11.49
CA THR A 147 -0.92 -0.10 11.45
C THR A 147 -1.81 0.52 10.39
N ALA A 148 -2.64 -0.32 9.77
CA ALA A 148 -3.81 0.06 9.00
C ALA A 148 -5.06 -0.41 9.78
N THR A 149 -5.80 0.55 10.33
CA THR A 149 -7.00 0.30 11.13
C THR A 149 -8.23 0.43 10.26
N PHE A 150 -8.96 -0.67 10.10
CA PHE A 150 -10.21 -0.71 9.35
C PHE A 150 -11.39 -0.51 10.29
N THR A 151 -12.21 0.50 9.98
CA THR A 151 -13.46 0.73 10.69
C THR A 151 -14.65 0.62 9.73
N PRO A 152 -15.79 0.07 10.18
CA PRO A 152 -16.96 -0.14 9.32
C PRO A 152 -17.44 1.12 8.60
N GLU A 153 -17.31 2.29 9.22
CA GLU A 153 -17.75 3.58 8.66
C GLU A 153 -16.92 4.06 7.47
N PHE A 154 -15.67 3.63 7.35
CA PHE A 154 -14.79 4.02 6.23
C PHE A 154 -14.67 2.93 5.16
N GLY A 155 -15.36 1.80 5.31
CA GLY A 155 -15.32 0.71 4.36
C GLY A 155 -13.89 0.18 4.16
N LEU A 156 -13.44 0.06 2.91
CA LEU A 156 -12.09 -0.39 2.56
C LEU A 156 -11.01 0.70 2.67
N ASP A 157 -11.32 1.88 3.23
CA ASP A 157 -10.38 2.98 3.42
C ASP A 157 -9.86 3.03 4.88
N PRO A 158 -8.73 2.37 5.21
CA PRO A 158 -8.24 2.30 6.57
C PRO A 158 -7.61 3.61 7.04
N LEU A 159 -7.59 3.80 8.35
CA LEU A 159 -6.75 4.78 9.02
C LEU A 159 -5.32 4.23 9.15
N LEU A 160 -4.37 4.91 8.52
CA LEU A 160 -2.95 4.59 8.54
C LEU A 160 -2.26 5.34 9.69
N ASP A 161 -1.39 4.64 10.42
CA ASP A 161 -0.32 5.22 11.24
C ASP A 161 0.95 4.44 10.88
N VAL A 162 1.71 4.99 9.94
CA VAL A 162 2.85 4.31 9.31
C VAL A 162 4.04 5.26 9.27
N ARG A 163 5.23 4.75 9.59
CA ARG A 163 6.49 5.47 9.47
C ARG A 163 7.44 4.69 8.57
N VAL A 164 8.00 5.40 7.60
CA VAL A 164 9.02 4.86 6.71
C VAL A 164 10.27 5.73 6.77
N ILE A 165 11.43 5.11 6.61
CA ILE A 165 12.74 5.75 6.74
C ILE A 165 13.63 5.38 5.56
N SER A 166 14.53 6.28 5.18
CA SER A 166 15.54 6.06 4.16
C SER A 166 16.79 6.86 4.46
N GLN A 167 17.91 6.45 3.88
CA GLN A 167 19.19 7.14 3.99
C GLN A 167 19.58 7.60 2.59
N VAL A 168 19.62 8.90 2.37
CA VAL A 168 19.92 9.50 1.05
C VAL A 168 21.30 10.13 1.11
N PHE A 169 22.04 10.04 0.00
CA PHE A 169 23.37 10.63 -0.12
C PHE A 169 23.31 11.92 -0.93
N GLU A 170 23.80 13.00 -0.32
CA GLU A 170 23.99 14.27 -1.01
C GLU A 170 25.44 14.35 -1.49
N VAL A 171 25.60 14.54 -2.81
CA VAL A 171 26.91 14.79 -3.41
C VAL A 171 27.02 16.29 -3.63
N SER A 172 27.82 16.97 -2.82
CA SER A 172 28.08 18.40 -3.03
C SER A 172 28.97 18.58 -4.27
N PRO A 173 28.56 19.35 -5.29
CA PRO A 173 29.44 19.73 -6.38
C PRO A 173 30.54 20.63 -5.83
N VAL A 174 31.80 20.23 -5.97
CA VAL A 174 32.93 21.11 -5.64
C VAL A 174 32.97 22.24 -6.67
N GLY A 175 33.09 23.48 -6.19
CA GLY A 175 33.00 24.70 -6.99
C GLY A 175 34.07 24.84 -8.08
N GLN A 176 33.70 25.61 -9.12
CA GLN A 176 34.48 26.12 -10.25
C GLN A 176 35.66 25.27 -10.72
N VAL A 177 35.45 24.57 -11.85
CA VAL A 177 36.55 24.09 -12.70
C VAL A 177 37.46 25.29 -13.01
N PRO A 178 38.76 25.29 -12.63
CA PRO A 178 39.67 26.33 -13.04
C PRO A 178 39.67 26.41 -14.56
N SER A 179 39.52 27.61 -15.12
CA SER A 179 39.68 27.80 -16.57
C SER A 179 40.98 27.13 -17.05
N ILE A 180 40.90 26.43 -18.18
CA ILE A 180 41.98 25.65 -18.83
C ILE A 180 43.07 26.58 -19.40
N ARG A 181 43.53 27.56 -18.63
CA ARG A 181 44.55 28.54 -19.04
C ARG A 181 45.88 28.37 -18.33
N ASP A 182 46.02 27.40 -17.43
CA ASP A 182 47.25 27.17 -16.68
C ASP A 182 47.78 25.73 -16.84
N PRO A 183 48.74 25.48 -17.74
CA PRO A 183 49.31 24.17 -18.00
C PRO A 183 50.35 23.82 -16.93
N GLY A 184 49.88 23.47 -15.73
CA GLY A 184 50.77 23.10 -14.63
C GLY A 184 50.12 22.47 -13.40
N ILE A 185 48.78 22.49 -13.29
CA ILE A 185 48.07 21.96 -12.13
C ILE A 185 47.65 20.50 -12.42
N PRO A 186 48.11 19.50 -11.63
CA PRO A 186 47.60 18.14 -11.75
C PRO A 186 46.12 18.08 -11.39
N LEU A 187 45.30 17.55 -12.30
CA LEU A 187 43.89 17.25 -12.09
C LEU A 187 43.78 16.14 -11.03
N ARG A 188 43.66 16.53 -9.76
CA ARG A 188 43.24 15.62 -8.69
C ARG A 188 41.71 15.57 -8.71
N PRO A 189 41.08 14.38 -8.86
CA PRO A 189 39.64 14.28 -8.65
C PRO A 189 39.35 14.56 -7.18
N TYR A 190 38.91 15.78 -6.87
CA TYR A 190 38.41 16.16 -5.56
C TYR A 190 36.96 15.68 -5.47
N PHE A 191 36.75 14.50 -4.91
CA PHE A 191 35.41 14.06 -4.52
C PHE A 191 34.98 14.94 -3.33
N GLY A 192 33.91 15.72 -3.49
CA GLY A 192 33.26 16.43 -2.39
C GLY A 192 32.80 15.44 -1.30
N GLY A 193 32.60 15.93 -0.08
CA GLY A 193 32.07 15.10 1.00
C GLY A 193 30.73 14.47 0.62
N GLN A 194 30.60 13.17 0.80
CA GLN A 194 29.33 12.46 0.71
C GLN A 194 28.64 12.59 2.07
N GLN A 195 27.62 13.45 2.15
CA GLN A 195 26.85 13.60 3.38
C GLN A 195 25.65 12.66 3.33
N SER A 196 25.52 11.84 4.38
CA SER A 196 24.35 11.01 4.59
C SER A 196 23.25 11.84 5.25
N VAL A 197 22.05 11.79 4.70
CA VAL A 197 20.85 12.44 5.24
C VAL A 197 19.82 11.36 5.51
N ASP A 198 19.47 11.19 6.79
CA ASP A 198 18.40 10.29 7.18
C ASP A 198 17.08 11.01 6.93
N VAL A 199 16.19 10.40 6.14
CA VAL A 199 14.87 10.95 5.79
C VAL A 199 13.81 10.05 6.38
N GLN A 200 12.84 10.65 7.06
CA GLN A 200 11.69 9.98 7.65
C GLN A 200 10.40 10.57 7.06
N ALA A 201 9.50 9.70 6.63
CA ALA A 201 8.13 10.04 6.26
C ALA A 201 7.15 9.35 7.21
N THR A 202 6.25 10.13 7.80
CA THR A 202 5.19 9.63 8.69
C THR A 202 3.85 9.88 8.03
N ILE A 203 3.01 8.86 7.95
CA ILE A 203 1.66 8.92 7.38
C ILE A 203 0.67 8.68 8.51
N GLN A 204 -0.22 9.66 8.73
CA GLN A 204 -1.27 9.59 9.74
C GLN A 204 -2.59 10.11 9.18
N GLY A 205 -3.54 9.22 8.90
CA GLY A 205 -4.84 9.57 8.33
C GLY A 205 -5.44 8.48 7.45
N ARG A 206 -6.54 8.78 6.75
CA ARG A 206 -7.16 7.82 5.82
C ARG A 206 -6.25 7.54 4.63
N ALA A 207 -6.24 6.30 4.15
CA ALA A 207 -5.45 5.91 2.99
C ALA A 207 -5.88 6.68 1.72
N SER A 208 -7.17 6.97 1.55
CA SER A 208 -7.69 7.75 0.42
C SER A 208 -7.14 9.19 0.36
N ALA A 209 -6.79 9.77 1.51
CA ALA A 209 -6.22 11.11 1.56
C ALA A 209 -4.79 11.17 1.00
N LEU A 210 -4.11 10.03 0.79
CA LEU A 210 -2.82 9.98 0.09
C LEU A 210 -2.96 10.28 -1.41
N SER A 211 -4.13 9.98 -1.98
CA SER A 211 -4.43 10.18 -3.40
C SER A 211 -5.04 11.56 -3.68
N LEU A 212 -5.63 12.17 -2.67
CA LEU A 212 -6.08 13.55 -2.72
C LEU A 212 -4.84 14.42 -2.50
N GLU A 213 -4.74 15.59 -3.11
CA GLU A 213 -3.58 16.51 -2.99
C GLU A 213 -3.30 17.00 -1.55
N ASP A 214 -4.02 16.45 -0.57
CA ASP A 214 -3.95 16.70 0.85
C ASP A 214 -2.70 16.07 1.48
N ARG A 215 -1.59 16.82 1.39
CA ARG A 215 -0.34 16.47 2.05
C ARG A 215 -0.39 16.54 3.58
N SER A 216 -1.51 16.96 4.18
CA SER A 216 -1.58 17.14 5.64
C SER A 216 -1.36 15.84 6.43
N ILE A 217 -1.66 14.70 5.81
CA ILE A 217 -1.47 13.38 6.43
C ILE A 217 -0.02 12.85 6.31
N VAL A 218 0.84 13.49 5.51
CA VAL A 218 2.24 13.09 5.32
C VAL A 218 3.17 14.12 5.95
N GLN A 219 3.94 13.72 6.95
CA GLN A 219 4.96 14.56 7.56
C GLN A 219 6.36 14.06 7.19
N LEU A 220 7.14 14.92 6.54
CA LEU A 220 8.53 14.66 6.15
C LEU A 220 9.49 15.34 7.14
N SER A 221 10.53 14.62 7.53
CA SER A 221 11.60 15.13 8.39
C SER A 221 12.93 14.53 8.00
N SER A 222 14.03 15.21 8.36
CA SER A 222 15.37 14.70 8.11
C SER A 222 16.35 14.99 9.23
N SER A 223 17.41 14.19 9.30
CA SER A 223 18.59 14.45 10.12
C SER A 223 19.84 14.42 9.24
N PRO A 224 20.59 15.54 9.11
CA PRO A 224 20.36 16.87 9.71
C PRO A 224 19.04 17.55 9.27
N PRO A 225 18.52 18.54 10.03
CA PRO A 225 17.21 19.16 9.75
C PRO A 225 17.24 19.94 8.43
N ARG A 226 16.29 19.64 7.55
CA ARG A 226 16.06 20.29 6.26
C ARG A 226 14.62 20.78 6.15
N THR A 227 14.38 21.71 5.23
CA THR A 227 13.03 22.12 4.83
C THR A 227 12.33 21.02 4.02
N GLU A 228 11.01 21.01 4.01
CA GLU A 228 10.23 20.04 3.22
C GLU A 228 10.60 20.08 1.73
N ALA A 229 10.82 21.28 1.17
CA ALA A 229 11.23 21.44 -0.23
C ALA A 229 12.59 20.80 -0.53
N GLU A 230 13.55 20.90 0.39
CA GLU A 230 14.85 20.21 0.28
C GLU A 230 14.70 18.69 0.40
N ILE A 231 13.86 18.21 1.32
CA ILE A 231 13.60 16.76 1.47
C ILE A 231 12.95 16.22 0.20
N VAL A 232 11.94 16.90 -0.35
CA VAL A 232 11.29 16.52 -1.61
C VAL A 232 12.29 16.52 -2.76
N ALA A 233 13.20 17.50 -2.82
CA ALA A 233 14.25 17.55 -3.84
C ALA A 233 15.19 16.33 -3.74
N LEU A 234 15.64 15.99 -2.53
CA LEU A 234 16.46 14.80 -2.27
C LEU A 234 15.73 13.50 -2.64
N VAL A 235 14.45 13.37 -2.26
CA VAL A 235 13.64 12.18 -2.50
C VAL A 235 13.31 11.98 -3.98
N SER A 236 13.04 13.08 -4.68
CA SER A 236 12.79 13.09 -6.13
C SER A 236 14.05 13.02 -6.98
N GLY A 237 15.24 13.18 -6.38
CA GLY A 237 16.51 13.28 -7.10
C GLY A 237 16.65 14.58 -7.90
N SER A 238 15.83 15.60 -7.62
CA SER A 238 16.00 16.92 -8.23
C SER A 238 17.03 17.73 -7.46
N THR A 239 17.99 18.33 -8.16
CA THR A 239 19.00 19.21 -7.55
C THR A 239 18.47 20.64 -7.53
N LEU A 240 18.42 21.27 -6.34
CA LEU A 240 17.99 22.67 -6.19
C LEU A 240 18.98 23.69 -6.82
N GLY A 241 20.14 23.22 -7.28
CA GLY A 241 21.20 24.04 -7.87
C GLY A 241 20.98 24.47 -9.33
N GLY A 242 19.94 23.96 -10.02
CA GLY A 242 19.60 24.38 -11.38
C GLY A 242 18.89 25.74 -11.48
N LEU A 243 18.44 26.30 -10.35
CA LEU A 243 17.65 27.55 -10.32
C LEU A 243 18.49 28.83 -10.31
N ALA A 244 19.82 28.73 -10.17
CA ALA A 244 20.73 29.89 -10.12
C ALA A 244 21.36 30.23 -11.49
N THR A 245 21.25 29.34 -12.47
CA THR A 245 21.60 29.61 -13.87
C THR A 245 20.32 29.51 -14.66
N GLY A 246 19.77 30.67 -15.05
CA GLY A 246 18.46 30.82 -15.68
C GLY A 246 18.36 30.21 -17.08
N ASP A 247 18.56 28.90 -17.18
CA ASP A 247 18.26 28.12 -18.38
C ASP A 247 17.79 26.73 -17.95
N LEU A 248 16.69 26.26 -18.55
CA LEU A 248 16.00 24.98 -18.33
C LEU A 248 14.91 24.92 -17.22
N ALA A 249 14.04 25.94 -17.16
CA ALA A 249 12.74 25.87 -16.45
C ALA A 249 11.67 25.00 -17.17
N GLY A 250 12.06 24.06 -18.03
CA GLY A 250 11.16 23.43 -19.01
C GLY A 250 10.88 21.93 -18.86
N PHE A 251 11.63 21.17 -18.05
CA PHE A 251 11.61 19.70 -18.17
C PHE A 251 11.31 18.89 -16.91
N ALA A 252 11.17 19.51 -15.73
CA ALA A 252 10.91 18.76 -14.49
C ALA A 252 9.42 18.55 -14.18
N LEU A 253 8.52 19.38 -14.73
CA LEU A 253 7.08 19.27 -14.46
C LEU A 253 6.41 18.16 -15.29
N SER A 254 6.94 17.79 -16.46
CA SER A 254 6.28 16.83 -17.36
C SER A 254 6.38 15.36 -16.92
N ALA A 255 7.42 14.98 -16.16
CA ALA A 255 7.59 13.59 -15.73
C ALA A 255 6.64 13.18 -14.57
N LEU A 256 6.24 14.14 -13.74
CA LEU A 256 5.27 13.90 -12.66
C LEU A 256 3.83 13.80 -13.20
N PHE A 257 3.49 14.56 -14.26
CA PHE A 257 2.13 14.57 -14.79
C PHE A 257 1.81 13.37 -15.69
N ASN A 258 2.78 12.81 -16.40
CA ASN A 258 2.54 11.61 -17.23
C ASN A 258 2.26 10.35 -16.40
N THR A 259 2.62 10.31 -15.12
CA THR A 259 2.39 9.15 -14.25
C THR A 259 1.06 9.20 -13.50
N LEU A 260 0.33 10.32 -13.57
CA LEU A 260 -1.00 10.50 -12.96
C LEU A 260 -2.14 10.61 -13.99
N GLN A 261 -1.84 10.52 -15.29
CA GLN A 261 -2.84 10.54 -16.37
C GLN A 261 -3.04 9.22 -17.09
N ASP A 262 -2.14 8.24 -16.91
CA ASP A 262 -2.32 6.88 -17.42
C ASP A 262 -2.58 5.90 -16.26
N ASN A 263 -3.78 6.00 -15.68
CA ASN A 263 -4.64 4.86 -15.27
C ASN A 263 -5.92 5.34 -14.57
#